data_AF-A0A7K8HYT8-F1
#
_entry.id   AF-A0A7K8HYT8-F1
#
_cell.length_a   1.000
_cell.length_b   1.000
_cell.length_c   1.000
_cell.angle_alpha   90.00
_cell.angle_beta   90.00
_cell.angle_gamma   90.00
#
_symmetry.space_group_name_H-M   'P 1'
#
loop_
_entity.id
_entity.type
_entity.pdbx_description
1 polymer ?
#
loop_
_entity_poly.entity_id
_entity_poly.type
_entity_poly.pdbx_seq_one_letter_code
_entity_poly.pdbx_strand_id
1 'polypeptide(L)' 'LELSSPVPAWRLELGPAHGSFELPSQTLSGLRVRFLRLSGPPGPAPAQRWVRYLTHSDSYVLRL' A
#
# COMPACT_ATOMS: atom_id res chain seq x y z
N LEU A 1 51.89 -11.63 -10.75
CA LEU A 1 50.63 -11.14 -11.32
C LEU A 1 49.58 -12.18 -10.98
N GLU A 2 48.97 -12.09 -9.79
CA GLU A 2 47.90 -13.01 -9.41
C GLU A 2 46.64 -12.64 -10.21
N LEU A 3 46.16 -13.59 -11.02
CA LEU A 3 44.86 -13.50 -11.66
C LEU A 3 43.79 -13.72 -10.59
N SER A 4 43.03 -12.67 -10.32
CA SER A 4 41.81 -12.69 -9.50
C SER A 4 40.91 -13.84 -9.96
N SER A 5 40.81 -14.88 -9.12
CA SER A 5 39.87 -15.99 -9.34
C SER A 5 38.43 -15.44 -9.40
N PRO A 6 37.60 -15.83 -10.39
CA PRO A 6 36.20 -15.46 -10.39
C PRO A 6 35.52 -16.15 -9.21
N VAL A 7 35.12 -15.36 -8.21
CA VAL A 7 34.25 -15.82 -7.13
C VAL A 7 33.01 -16.48 -7.73
N PRO A 8 32.60 -17.68 -7.28
CA PRO A 8 31.41 -18.32 -7.79
C PRO A 8 30.17 -17.46 -7.46
N ALA A 9 29.47 -16.97 -8.47
CA ALA A 9 28.31 -16.08 -8.33
C ALA A 9 27.06 -16.76 -7.72
N TRP A 10 27.12 -18.04 -7.34
CA TRP A 10 25.96 -18.87 -6.99
C TRP A 10 25.50 -18.81 -5.52
N ARG A 11 25.97 -17.85 -4.71
CA ARG A 11 25.56 -17.74 -3.29
C ARG A 11 25.23 -16.34 -2.78
N LEU A 12 24.97 -15.39 -3.67
CA LEU A 12 24.33 -14.14 -3.25
C LEU A 12 22.82 -14.39 -3.20
N GLU A 13 22.36 -15.06 -2.13
CA GLU A 13 20.93 -15.09 -1.84
C GLU A 13 20.49 -13.65 -1.56
N LEU A 14 19.74 -13.06 -2.49
CA LEU A 14 19.11 -11.77 -2.28
C LEU A 14 18.09 -11.92 -1.16
N GLY A 15 18.31 -11.22 -0.06
CA GLY A 15 17.35 -11.14 1.03
C GLY A 15 16.00 -10.58 0.53
N PRO A 16 14.91 -10.80 1.28
CA PRO A 16 13.61 -10.26 0.90
C PRO A 16 13.64 -8.74 0.72
N ALA A 17 13.03 -8.24 -0.34
CA ALA A 17 12.89 -6.83 -0.60
C ALA A 17 11.65 -6.27 0.10
N HIS A 18 11.80 -5.14 0.79
CA HIS A 18 10.70 -4.46 1.45
C HIS A 18 10.19 -3.32 0.57
N GLY A 19 8.86 -3.22 0.41
CA GLY A 19 8.21 -2.16 -0.36
C GLY A 19 7.35 -1.28 0.54
N SER A 20 7.57 0.04 0.49
CA SER A 20 6.69 1.05 1.09
C SER A 20 6.00 1.84 -0.02
N PHE A 21 4.67 1.83 -0.03
CA PHE A 21 3.85 2.54 -1.01
C PHE A 21 2.49 2.92 -0.45
N GLU A 22 1.89 3.90 -1.13
CA GLU A 22 0.52 4.33 -0.89
C GLU A 22 -0.30 4.21 -2.18
N LEU A 23 -1.54 3.75 -2.05
CA LEU A 23 -2.52 3.72 -3.14
C LEU A 23 -3.72 4.60 -2.76
N PRO A 24 -3.75 5.85 -3.25
CA PRO A 24 -4.87 6.74 -3.05
C PRO A 24 -6.13 6.24 -3.77
N SER A 25 -7.29 6.44 -3.15
CA SER A 25 -8.61 6.12 -3.73
C SER A 25 -8.83 4.64 -4.07
N GLN A 26 -7.93 3.76 -3.63
CA GLN A 26 -8.01 2.31 -3.82
C GLN A 26 -8.07 1.59 -2.47
N THR A 27 -8.80 0.48 -2.46
CA THR A 27 -8.93 -0.44 -1.32
C THR A 27 -8.47 -1.82 -1.75
N LEU A 28 -7.53 -2.41 -1.01
CA LEU A 28 -7.09 -3.79 -1.26
C LEU A 28 -7.90 -4.83 -0.48
N SER A 29 -8.61 -4.42 0.58
CA SER A 29 -9.47 -5.32 1.37
C SER A 29 -10.86 -5.52 0.76
N GLY A 30 -11.20 -4.75 -0.28
CA GLY A 30 -12.55 -4.70 -0.84
C GLY A 30 -13.56 -3.93 0.02
N LEU A 31 -13.14 -3.35 1.16
CA LEU A 31 -14.01 -2.55 2.02
C LEU A 31 -14.54 -1.32 1.27
N ARG A 32 -15.86 -1.13 1.30
CA ARG A 32 -16.54 0.01 0.68
C ARG A 32 -17.60 0.60 1.61
N VAL A 33 -17.53 1.90 1.85
CA VAL A 33 -18.57 2.69 2.50
C VAL A 33 -19.81 2.72 1.60
N ARG A 34 -20.90 2.11 2.04
CA ARG A 34 -22.17 2.06 1.30
C ARG A 34 -23.11 3.22 1.62
N PHE A 35 -23.13 3.64 2.88
CA PHE A 35 -24.00 4.72 3.36
C PHE A 35 -23.29 5.52 4.46
N LEU A 36 -23.42 6.85 4.38
CA LEU A 36 -23.04 7.78 5.43
C LEU A 36 -24.32 8.48 5.90
N ARG A 37 -24.80 8.13 7.08
CA ARG A 37 -26.01 8.72 7.66
C ARG A 37 -25.61 9.87 8.58
N LEU A 38 -26.24 11.01 8.39
CA LEU A 38 -26.05 12.20 9.22
C LEU A 38 -27.29 12.36 10.09
N SER A 39 -27.08 12.57 11.39
CA SER A 39 -28.13 12.78 12.37
C SER A 39 -28.33 14.29 12.54
N GLY A 40 -29.55 14.79 12.33
CA GLY A 40 -29.87 16.20 12.54
C GLY A 40 -30.97 16.69 11.59
N PRO A 41 -31.60 17.85 11.90
CA PRO A 41 -32.56 18.46 11.00
C PRO A 41 -31.88 18.81 9.66
N PRO A 42 -32.55 18.60 8.52
CA PRO A 42 -32.01 19.03 7.23
C PRO A 42 -31.82 20.54 7.25
N GLY A 43 -30.56 20.98 7.13
CA GLY A 43 -30.24 22.41 6.95
C GLY A 43 -30.68 22.91 5.58
N PRO A 44 -30.60 24.22 5.33
CA PRO A 44 -30.98 24.82 4.04
C PRO A 44 -30.09 24.36 2.86
N ALA A 45 -28.93 23.78 3.14
CA ALA A 45 -28.03 23.22 2.15
C ALA A 45 -27.83 21.70 2.38
N PRO A 46 -27.63 20.92 1.29
CA PRO A 46 -27.25 19.51 1.43
C PRO A 46 -25.91 19.40 2.16
N ALA A 47 -25.84 18.54 3.17
CA ALA A 47 -24.60 18.28 3.88
C ALA A 47 -23.56 17.67 2.94
N GLN A 48 -22.35 18.23 2.95
CA GLN A 48 -21.23 17.70 2.18
C GLN A 48 -20.82 16.32 2.72
N ARG A 49 -20.55 15.38 1.81
CA ARG A 49 -20.19 14.00 2.14
C ARG A 49 -18.94 13.62 1.37
N TRP A 50 -17.85 13.35 2.08
CA TRP A 50 -16.57 12.99 1.48
C TRP A 50 -16.08 11.68 2.08
N VAL A 51 -15.63 10.77 1.21
CA VAL A 51 -14.97 9.52 1.60
C VAL A 51 -13.68 9.43 0.80
N ARG A 52 -12.57 9.17 1.48
CA ARG A 52 -11.28 8.92 0.86
C ARG A 52 -10.76 7.58 1.35
N TYR A 53 -10.40 6.71 0.41
CA TYR A 53 -9.63 5.51 0.70
C TYR A 53 -8.15 5.82 0.54
N LEU A 54 -7.34 5.27 1.43
CA LEU A 54 -5.89 5.26 1.32
C LEU A 54 -5.43 3.89 1.76
N THR A 55 -4.85 3.13 0.84
CA THR A 55 -4.14 1.92 1.22
C THR A 55 -2.68 2.27 1.43
N HIS A 56 -2.11 1.84 2.54
CA HIS A 56 -0.70 1.99 2.87
C HIS A 56 -0.11 0.61 3.12
N SER A 57 1.07 0.33 2.57
CA SER A 57 1.80 -0.91 2.84
C SER A 57 2.53 -0.81 4.18
N ASP A 58 2.25 -1.72 5.10
CA ASP A 58 3.00 -1.82 6.36
C ASP A 58 4.17 -2.81 6.21
N SER A 59 3.87 -4.10 6.02
CA SER A 59 4.86 -5.18 5.90
C SER A 59 4.84 -5.87 4.53
N TYR A 60 4.92 -5.11 3.43
CA TYR A 60 4.97 -5.69 2.09
C TYR A 60 6.40 -6.20 1.78
N VAL A 61 6.54 -7.52 1.69
CA VAL A 61 7.81 -8.21 1.48
C VAL A 61 7.76 -9.03 0.19
N LEU A 62 8.70 -8.80 -0.71
CA LEU A 62 8.88 -9.52 -1.96
C LEU A 62 10.10 -10.46 -1.85
N ARG A 63 9.94 -11.70 -2.31
CA ARG A 63 11.06 -12.63 -2.53
C ARG A 63 11.46 -12.57 -4.00
N LEU A 64 12.75 -12.39 -4.25
CA LEU A 64 13.36 -12.28 -5.59
C LEU A 64 13.84 -13.65 -6.08
#